data_AF-A0A8J3I9E9-F1
#
_entry.id   AF-A0A8J3I9E9-F1
#
_cell.length_a   1.000
_cell.length_b   1.000
_cell.length_c   1.000
_cell.angle_alpha   90.00
_cell.angle_beta   90.00
_cell.angle_gamma   90.00
#
_symmetry.space_group_name_H-M   'P 1'
#
loop_
_entity.id
_entity.type
_entity.pdbx_description
1 polymer ?
#
loop_
_entity_poly.entity_id
_entity_poly.type
_entity_poly.pdbx_seq_one_letter_code
_entity_poly.pdbx_strand_id
1 'polypeptide(L)'
;MNKIDAHARSIADLLSNKKYTVDYYQREYKWEAKQVRELLEDLEANFLNDYEEGHARSAVETYKHYFLGSIIVSNRDGKKFIIDGQQRLTSITLLLIYLHNLQQNRPDNEHVDISNLIFSEKYGKKSFNLDIDERATCIEALYNQHAISFDANNEPESIRTILARYDDIERLFPPTLANGVLPYFIDWLKENVDLVEITTFSDEDAYTIFETMNDRGLSLSPTDMLKGYLLANITDTQERAKANDRWKEQMLKLTRAGKEENADFFKAWLRAQYASSIREHKKGGNPGDFDVIGTTFHKWVHDQSRDIGLSNAEDFHGFVTKHMQFFSSQYISIRQAAETLTPGLEYIYYNAHNNFTLQYPLLLAPLRPEEDTDTTQRKIRLVAGYLDILIARRAVNFRTMDYSSIVYTMFNLMKEMRGLDIHSLVRLLKQKVTTMENSFDKGVPWFRSNLWSKRYVHHILARMTHYIETQCGIESSFVAYTSKSIKKPFEIEHIWSNKYSYHQEEFSHKEDFDIHRSRFGGLLLLPRGFNQSFGDKPYSEKLDHYYGQNLLARSLHPLCYKNNPSFLHFIEQSGLPFRPYETFTKKDLDERQHLYQLICEQIWNPSRFDQELQ
;
A
#
# COMPACT_ATOMS: atom_id res chain seq x y z
N MET A 1 -32.86 0.34 -17.77
CA MET A 1 -33.18 1.47 -16.89
C MET A 1 -34.68 1.54 -16.68
N ASN A 2 -35.11 1.19 -15.47
CA ASN A 2 -36.46 1.51 -15.02
C ASN A 2 -36.63 3.03 -14.81
N LYS A 3 -37.86 3.49 -14.59
CA LYS A 3 -38.18 4.90 -14.34
C LYS A 3 -37.35 5.44 -13.16
N ILE A 4 -36.65 6.56 -13.35
CA ILE A 4 -35.94 7.29 -12.30
C ILE A 4 -36.80 8.48 -11.91
N ASP A 5 -37.08 8.64 -10.61
CA ASP A 5 -37.84 9.77 -10.08
C ASP A 5 -36.91 10.66 -9.24
N ALA A 6 -36.88 11.96 -9.54
CA ALA A 6 -36.05 12.94 -8.84
C ALA A 6 -36.93 14.09 -8.30
N HIS A 7 -36.86 14.35 -7.00
CA HIS A 7 -37.67 15.36 -6.34
C HIS A 7 -36.81 16.22 -5.41
N ALA A 8 -36.95 17.55 -5.50
CA ALA A 8 -36.44 18.46 -4.47
C ALA A 8 -37.26 18.30 -3.18
N ARG A 9 -36.57 18.25 -2.03
CA ARG A 9 -37.12 18.04 -0.70
C ARG A 9 -36.37 18.96 0.26
N SER A 10 -37.07 19.73 1.09
CA SER A 10 -36.45 20.41 2.22
C SER A 10 -35.92 19.40 3.24
N ILE A 11 -35.06 19.81 4.18
CA ILE A 11 -34.62 18.95 5.28
C ILE A 11 -35.83 18.42 6.07
N ALA A 12 -36.84 19.26 6.30
CA ALA A 12 -38.11 18.84 6.91
C ALA A 12 -38.77 17.72 6.13
N ASP A 13 -38.99 17.92 4.84
CA ASP A 13 -39.62 16.95 3.96
C ASP A 13 -38.84 15.66 3.86
N LEU A 14 -37.51 15.73 3.91
CA LEU A 14 -36.62 14.60 3.75
C LEU A 14 -36.57 13.72 5.00
N LEU A 15 -36.46 14.32 6.18
CA LEU A 15 -36.19 13.60 7.43
C LEU A 15 -37.43 13.41 8.32
N SER A 16 -38.41 14.31 8.28
CA SER A 16 -39.56 14.26 9.20
C SER A 16 -40.33 12.95 9.10
N ASN A 17 -40.32 12.17 10.19
CA ASN A 17 -40.97 10.86 10.31
C ASN A 17 -40.58 9.85 9.22
N LYS A 18 -39.44 10.05 8.56
CA LYS A 18 -38.91 9.17 7.52
C LYS A 18 -37.74 8.36 8.06
N LYS A 19 -37.65 7.12 7.60
CA LYS A 19 -36.54 6.23 7.91
C LYS A 19 -35.75 5.89 6.67
N TYR A 20 -34.44 6.03 6.81
CA TYR A 20 -33.46 5.60 5.86
C TYR A 20 -32.55 4.58 6.51
N THR A 21 -32.27 3.50 5.80
CA THR A 21 -31.28 2.50 6.19
C THR A 21 -30.05 2.68 5.31
N VAL A 22 -28.87 2.41 5.85
CA VAL A 22 -27.64 2.36 5.05
C VAL A 22 -27.39 0.91 4.64
N ASP A 23 -27.12 0.67 3.36
CA ASP A 23 -26.83 -0.67 2.88
C ASP A 23 -25.38 -1.09 3.22
N TYR A 24 -25.11 -2.40 3.36
CA TYR A 24 -23.83 -2.96 3.85
C TYR A 24 -22.63 -2.64 2.95
N TYR A 25 -22.88 -2.30 1.68
CA TYR A 25 -21.85 -1.92 0.71
C TYR A 25 -21.45 -0.46 0.80
N GLN A 26 -22.20 0.38 1.52
CA GLN A 26 -21.81 1.76 1.71
C GLN A 26 -20.59 1.86 2.63
N ARG A 27 -19.75 2.87 2.37
CA ARG A 27 -18.59 3.13 3.21
C ARG A 27 -18.99 3.70 4.57
N GLU A 28 -18.13 3.51 5.55
CA GLU A 28 -18.25 4.18 6.85
C GLU A 28 -18.20 5.72 6.72
N TYR A 29 -18.61 6.42 7.78
CA TYR A 29 -18.52 7.88 7.82
C TYR A 29 -17.05 8.32 7.83
N LYS A 30 -16.67 9.18 6.89
CA LYS A 30 -15.27 9.58 6.58
C LYS A 30 -15.09 11.07 6.31
N TRP A 31 -16.12 11.91 6.52
CA TRP A 31 -15.87 13.36 6.49
C TRP A 31 -14.83 13.73 7.54
N GLU A 32 -13.97 14.68 7.18
CA GLU A 32 -12.95 15.29 8.03
C GLU A 32 -13.43 16.69 8.47
N ALA A 33 -12.66 17.32 9.35
CA ALA A 33 -12.96 18.66 9.86
C ALA A 33 -13.13 19.71 8.73
N LYS A 34 -12.44 19.52 7.60
CA LYS A 34 -12.54 20.41 6.44
C LYS A 34 -13.95 20.42 5.86
N GLN A 35 -14.56 19.26 5.60
CA GLN A 35 -15.89 19.19 5.01
C GLN A 35 -16.98 19.70 5.98
N VAL A 36 -16.81 19.48 7.29
CA VAL A 36 -17.71 20.06 8.30
C VAL A 36 -17.62 21.58 8.31
N ARG A 37 -16.40 22.14 8.25
CA ARG A 37 -16.20 23.59 8.14
C ARG A 37 -16.89 24.17 6.92
N GLU A 38 -16.65 23.58 5.75
CA GLU A 38 -17.27 24.02 4.49
C GLU A 38 -18.80 23.99 4.57
N LEU A 39 -19.39 22.93 5.15
CA LEU A 39 -20.83 22.85 5.38
C LEU A 39 -21.35 24.00 6.26
N LEU A 40 -20.68 24.27 7.38
CA LEU A 40 -21.12 25.31 8.33
C LEU A 40 -20.96 26.72 7.73
N GLU A 41 -19.84 27.00 7.08
CA GLU A 41 -19.56 28.29 6.42
C GLU A 41 -20.57 28.56 5.29
N ASP A 42 -20.91 27.54 4.48
CA ASP A 42 -21.91 27.67 3.43
C ASP A 42 -23.32 27.95 4.00
N LEU A 43 -23.73 27.22 5.04
CA LEU A 43 -25.04 27.42 5.67
C LEU A 43 -25.15 28.82 6.31
N GLU A 44 -24.09 29.26 7.00
CA GLU A 44 -24.03 30.61 7.58
C GLU A 44 -24.14 31.68 6.50
N ALA A 45 -23.30 31.62 5.47
CA ALA A 45 -23.27 32.63 4.43
C ALA A 45 -24.61 32.75 3.70
N ASN A 46 -25.26 31.62 3.39
CA ASN A 46 -26.54 31.63 2.68
C ASN A 46 -27.69 32.16 3.54
N PHE A 47 -27.72 31.81 4.84
CA PHE A 47 -28.70 32.38 5.76
C PHE A 47 -28.51 33.90 5.96
N LEU A 48 -27.27 34.33 6.20
CA LEU A 48 -26.97 35.75 6.47
C LEU A 48 -27.11 36.64 5.24
N ASN A 49 -27.14 36.10 4.02
CA ASN A 49 -27.39 36.88 2.81
C ASN A 49 -28.79 37.49 2.75
N ASP A 50 -29.78 36.89 3.43
CA ASP A 50 -31.17 37.36 3.44
C ASP A 50 -31.63 37.84 4.82
N TYR A 51 -30.88 37.54 5.89
CA TYR A 51 -31.21 38.00 7.24
C TYR A 51 -30.83 39.47 7.47
N GLU A 52 -31.77 40.27 7.97
CA GLU A 52 -31.53 41.63 8.47
C GLU A 52 -32.07 41.79 9.90
N GLU A 53 -31.39 42.61 10.71
CA GLU A 53 -31.80 42.89 12.09
C GLU A 53 -33.19 43.57 12.11
N GLY A 54 -34.12 43.01 12.89
CA GLY A 54 -35.51 43.49 12.95
C GLY A 54 -36.50 42.69 12.08
N HIS A 55 -36.03 41.72 11.28
CA HIS A 55 -36.93 40.77 10.62
C HIS A 55 -37.78 40.01 11.64
N ALA A 56 -39.09 39.92 11.35
CA ALA A 56 -39.97 39.00 12.05
C ALA A 56 -39.60 37.55 11.69
N ARG A 57 -39.78 36.60 12.61
CA ARG A 57 -39.44 35.19 12.38
C ARG A 57 -40.13 34.57 11.15
N SER A 58 -41.34 35.01 10.85
CA SER A 58 -42.07 34.60 9.63
C SER A 58 -41.43 35.06 8.32
N ALA A 59 -40.51 36.05 8.33
CA ALA A 59 -39.81 36.49 7.13
C ALA A 59 -38.94 35.38 6.53
N VAL A 60 -38.52 34.39 7.35
CA VAL A 60 -37.73 33.22 6.92
C VAL A 60 -38.41 32.46 5.77
N GLU A 61 -39.74 32.42 5.71
CA GLU A 61 -40.48 31.77 4.62
C GLU A 61 -40.14 32.35 3.24
N THR A 62 -39.73 33.62 3.20
CA THR A 62 -39.38 34.33 1.96
C THR A 62 -37.89 34.32 1.63
N TYR A 63 -37.05 33.76 2.51
CA TYR A 63 -35.61 33.66 2.28
C TYR A 63 -35.30 32.68 1.17
N LYS A 64 -34.19 32.89 0.47
CA LYS A 64 -33.79 32.04 -0.64
C LYS A 64 -33.53 30.61 -0.16
N HIS A 65 -33.92 29.67 -1.01
CA HIS A 65 -33.61 28.28 -0.81
C HIS A 65 -32.14 28.00 -1.14
N TYR A 66 -31.50 27.18 -0.31
CA TYR A 66 -30.12 26.73 -0.52
C TYR A 66 -30.11 25.25 -0.92
N PHE A 67 -29.41 24.95 -2.02
CA PHE A 67 -29.30 23.59 -2.53
C PHE A 67 -28.09 22.86 -1.93
N LEU A 68 -28.35 21.86 -1.10
CA LEU A 68 -27.35 21.04 -0.42
C LEU A 68 -27.16 19.68 -1.12
N GLY A 69 -27.15 19.69 -2.46
CA GLY A 69 -26.84 18.52 -3.28
C GLY A 69 -27.95 17.47 -3.37
N SER A 70 -27.62 16.29 -3.89
CA SER A 70 -28.56 15.17 -4.06
C SER A 70 -28.27 13.98 -3.15
N ILE A 71 -29.29 13.16 -2.89
CA ILE A 71 -29.16 11.83 -2.30
C ILE A 71 -29.74 10.79 -3.28
N ILE A 72 -29.18 9.59 -3.30
CA ILE A 72 -29.73 8.47 -4.06
C ILE A 72 -30.29 7.45 -3.08
N VAL A 73 -31.52 7.01 -3.32
CA VAL A 73 -32.19 6.02 -2.48
C VAL A 73 -32.77 4.88 -3.32
N SER A 74 -32.57 3.65 -2.87
CA SER A 74 -33.23 2.46 -3.41
C SER A 74 -34.42 2.13 -2.51
N ASN A 75 -35.61 1.97 -3.10
CA ASN A 75 -36.80 1.55 -2.36
C ASN A 75 -37.00 0.04 -2.48
N ARG A 76 -36.80 -0.68 -1.36
CA ARG A 76 -36.91 -2.15 -1.27
C ARG A 76 -37.81 -2.53 -0.11
N ASP A 77 -38.85 -3.32 -0.38
CA ASP A 77 -39.81 -3.81 0.63
C ASP A 77 -40.41 -2.71 1.53
N GLY A 78 -40.65 -1.53 0.96
CA GLY A 78 -41.16 -0.37 1.69
C GLY A 78 -40.14 0.34 2.60
N LYS A 79 -38.86 -0.06 2.55
CA LYS A 79 -37.74 0.61 3.22
C LYS A 79 -36.90 1.39 2.19
N LYS A 80 -36.47 2.59 2.58
CA LYS A 80 -35.56 3.41 1.78
C LYS A 80 -34.12 3.15 2.20
N PHE A 81 -33.30 2.69 1.27
CA PHE A 81 -31.87 2.48 1.49
C PHE A 81 -31.05 3.58 0.82
N ILE A 82 -30.16 4.21 1.56
CA ILE A 82 -29.26 5.24 1.02
C ILE A 82 -28.15 4.56 0.20
N ILE A 83 -28.00 5.01 -1.04
CA ILE A 83 -26.98 4.57 -2.01
C ILE A 83 -25.91 5.65 -2.17
N ASP A 84 -26.29 6.92 -2.09
CA ASP A 84 -25.36 8.05 -2.08
C ASP A 84 -25.91 9.19 -1.23
N GLY A 85 -25.01 10.04 -0.71
CA GLY A 85 -25.35 11.14 0.18
C GLY A 85 -25.33 10.79 1.67
N GLN A 86 -24.95 9.57 2.04
CA GLN A 86 -24.85 9.12 3.44
C GLN A 86 -23.99 10.07 4.30
N GLN A 87 -22.84 10.50 3.79
CA GLN A 87 -21.90 11.35 4.54
C GLN A 87 -22.54 12.70 4.90
N ARG A 88 -23.26 13.27 3.94
CA ARG A 88 -23.97 14.53 4.10
C ARG A 88 -25.14 14.37 5.07
N LEU A 89 -25.97 13.35 4.89
CA LEU A 89 -27.09 13.07 5.80
C LEU A 89 -26.61 12.84 7.23
N THR A 90 -25.53 12.07 7.41
CA THR A 90 -24.93 11.86 8.74
C THR A 90 -24.50 13.19 9.36
N SER A 91 -23.85 14.06 8.60
CA SER A 91 -23.37 15.36 9.09
C SER A 91 -24.51 16.33 9.41
N ILE A 92 -25.58 16.33 8.60
CA ILE A 92 -26.82 17.07 8.89
C ILE A 92 -27.46 16.56 10.19
N THR A 93 -27.52 15.24 10.39
CA THR A 93 -28.05 14.67 11.64
C THR A 93 -27.22 15.08 12.85
N LEU A 94 -25.88 15.09 12.75
CA LEU A 94 -25.02 15.59 13.83
C LEU A 94 -25.25 17.08 14.11
N LEU A 95 -25.41 17.89 13.06
CA LEU A 95 -25.74 19.31 13.20
C LEU A 95 -27.11 19.51 13.87
N LEU A 96 -28.12 18.74 13.50
CA LEU A 96 -29.45 18.80 14.14
C LEU A 96 -29.39 18.40 15.61
N ILE A 97 -28.60 17.39 15.98
CA ILE A 97 -28.37 17.00 17.37
C ILE A 97 -27.71 18.14 18.16
N TYR A 98 -26.65 18.74 17.59
CA TYR A 98 -26.00 19.89 18.19
C TYR A 98 -26.97 21.07 18.39
N LEU A 99 -27.75 21.42 17.37
CA LEU A 99 -28.75 22.50 17.43
C LEU A 99 -29.85 22.19 18.46
N HIS A 100 -30.26 20.93 18.59
CA HIS A 100 -31.20 20.49 19.62
C HIS A 100 -30.62 20.73 21.02
N ASN A 101 -29.37 20.32 21.25
CA ASN A 101 -28.67 20.49 22.52
C ASN A 101 -28.41 21.95 22.85
N LEU A 102 -28.03 22.76 21.86
CA LEU A 102 -27.77 24.19 22.01
C LEU A 102 -29.04 24.93 22.46
N GLN A 103 -30.21 24.54 21.97
CA GLN A 103 -31.49 25.13 22.37
C GLN A 103 -31.86 24.84 23.83
N GLN A 104 -31.50 23.68 24.40
CA GLN A 104 -31.86 23.32 25.79
C GLN A 104 -31.26 24.25 26.84
N ASN A 105 -30.14 24.90 26.52
CA ASN A 105 -29.42 25.79 27.42
C ASN A 105 -29.82 27.26 27.26
N ARG A 106 -30.87 27.55 26.48
CA ARG A 106 -31.29 28.92 26.20
C ARG A 106 -32.29 29.44 27.23
N PRO A 107 -32.19 30.73 27.61
CA PRO A 107 -33.12 31.36 28.54
C PRO A 107 -34.41 31.87 27.86
N ASP A 108 -34.46 31.96 26.53
CA ASP A 108 -35.62 32.40 25.76
C ASP A 108 -36.53 31.21 25.39
N ASN A 109 -37.85 31.34 25.57
CA ASN A 109 -38.82 30.28 25.24
C ASN A 109 -39.04 30.08 23.72
N GLU A 110 -38.11 30.51 22.86
CA GLU A 110 -38.24 30.48 21.40
C GLU A 110 -37.71 29.18 20.77
N HIS A 111 -38.02 28.03 21.37
CA HIS A 111 -37.52 26.74 20.91
C HIS A 111 -38.19 26.31 19.60
N VAL A 112 -37.40 25.76 18.68
CA VAL A 112 -37.84 25.14 17.43
C VAL A 112 -37.78 23.62 17.59
N ASP A 113 -38.92 22.95 17.40
CA ASP A 113 -38.95 21.49 17.45
C ASP A 113 -38.36 20.88 16.17
N ILE A 114 -37.18 20.28 16.33
CA ILE A 114 -36.46 19.53 15.30
C ILE A 114 -36.27 18.05 15.68
N SER A 115 -36.93 17.61 16.75
CA SER A 115 -36.75 16.27 17.32
C SER A 115 -37.17 15.18 16.33
N ASN A 116 -38.25 15.44 15.58
CA ASN A 116 -38.78 14.57 14.52
C ASN A 116 -37.87 14.44 13.27
N LEU A 117 -36.85 15.31 13.14
CA LEU A 117 -35.84 15.23 12.08
C LEU A 117 -34.69 14.30 12.48
N ILE A 118 -34.51 14.04 13.77
CA ILE A 118 -33.45 13.17 14.32
C ILE A 118 -33.98 11.76 14.53
N PHE A 119 -35.17 11.63 15.13
CA PHE A 119 -35.83 10.35 15.41
C PHE A 119 -37.29 10.33 14.97
N SER A 120 -37.80 9.12 14.79
CA SER A 120 -39.21 8.83 14.58
C SER A 120 -39.72 7.86 15.63
N GLU A 121 -40.95 8.08 16.08
CA GLU A 121 -41.63 7.23 17.05
C GLU A 121 -42.78 6.48 16.38
N LYS A 122 -42.72 5.16 16.41
CA LYS A 122 -43.82 4.29 15.95
C LYS A 122 -44.12 3.25 17.01
N TYR A 123 -45.41 3.13 17.37
CA TYR A 123 -45.88 2.17 18.37
C TYR A 123 -45.15 2.29 19.73
N GLY A 124 -44.84 3.51 20.17
CA GLY A 124 -44.13 3.79 21.43
C GLY A 124 -42.63 3.45 21.41
N LYS A 125 -42.05 3.15 20.23
CA LYS A 125 -40.61 2.91 20.07
C LYS A 125 -39.97 4.05 19.29
N LYS A 126 -39.04 4.76 19.92
CA LYS A 126 -38.16 5.75 19.27
C LYS A 126 -37.06 5.05 18.47
N SER A 127 -36.69 5.63 17.35
CA SER A 127 -35.63 5.13 16.48
C SER A 127 -35.09 6.24 15.60
N PHE A 128 -33.78 6.25 15.34
CA PHE A 128 -33.16 7.26 14.51
C PHE A 128 -33.67 7.21 13.06
N ASN A 129 -33.76 8.38 12.43
CA ASN A 129 -34.17 8.49 11.04
C ASN A 129 -33.10 7.94 10.08
N LEU A 130 -31.83 7.94 10.49
CA LEU A 130 -30.73 7.18 9.87
C LEU A 130 -30.48 5.92 10.71
N ASP A 131 -31.06 4.80 10.28
CA ASP A 131 -31.04 3.54 11.00
C ASP A 131 -29.76 2.76 10.67
N ILE A 132 -28.79 2.83 11.58
CA ILE A 132 -27.48 2.16 11.49
C ILE A 132 -27.19 1.57 12.88
N ASP A 133 -27.45 0.28 13.05
CA ASP A 133 -27.38 -0.42 14.35
C ASP A 133 -26.08 -0.15 15.12
N GLU A 134 -24.93 -0.21 14.43
CA GLU A 134 -23.61 0.02 15.02
C GLU A 134 -23.45 1.43 15.63
N ARG A 135 -24.20 2.43 15.14
CA ARG A 135 -24.10 3.84 15.54
C ARG A 135 -25.16 4.28 16.54
N ALA A 136 -26.22 3.49 16.72
CA ALA A 136 -27.39 3.88 17.51
C ALA A 136 -27.02 4.35 18.92
N THR A 137 -26.18 3.59 19.62
CA THR A 137 -25.69 3.94 20.97
C THR A 137 -24.92 5.25 21.00
N CYS A 138 -24.05 5.50 20.00
CA CYS A 138 -23.28 6.73 19.91
C CYS A 138 -24.16 7.95 19.64
N ILE A 139 -25.11 7.84 18.71
CA ILE A 139 -26.04 8.93 18.39
C ILE A 139 -26.98 9.22 19.56
N GLU A 140 -27.43 8.19 20.27
CA GLU A 140 -28.25 8.32 21.48
C GLU A 140 -27.50 9.00 22.63
N ALA A 141 -26.21 8.70 22.79
CA ALA A 141 -25.35 9.37 23.76
C ALA A 141 -25.23 10.88 23.48
N LEU A 142 -24.95 11.23 22.22
CA LEU A 142 -24.84 12.62 21.77
C LEU A 142 -26.18 13.38 21.94
N TYR A 143 -27.29 12.74 21.57
CA TYR A 143 -28.62 13.35 21.69
C TYR A 143 -29.02 13.64 23.13
N ASN A 144 -28.76 12.71 24.05
CA ASN A 144 -29.15 12.86 25.45
C ASN A 144 -28.12 13.62 26.31
N GLN A 145 -27.03 14.11 25.72
CA GLN A 145 -25.91 14.73 26.44
C GLN A 145 -25.31 13.83 27.54
N HIS A 146 -25.39 12.50 27.36
CA HIS A 146 -24.77 11.57 28.30
C HIS A 146 -23.26 11.57 28.09
N ALA A 147 -22.50 11.83 29.16
CA ALA A 147 -21.06 11.60 29.21
C ALA A 147 -20.78 10.08 29.21
N ILE A 148 -20.88 9.45 28.05
CA ILE A 148 -20.36 8.10 27.85
C ILE A 148 -18.88 8.25 27.52
N SER A 149 -18.01 7.67 28.36
CA SER A 149 -16.60 7.56 28.04
C SER A 149 -16.42 6.53 26.93
N PHE A 150 -16.42 6.97 25.68
CA PHE A 150 -15.98 6.14 24.56
C PHE A 150 -14.45 6.04 24.63
N ASP A 151 -13.92 4.82 24.75
CA ASP A 151 -12.48 4.62 24.62
C ASP A 151 -12.10 4.77 23.14
N ALA A 152 -11.55 5.93 22.79
CA ALA A 152 -11.16 6.27 21.43
C ALA A 152 -10.18 5.26 20.79
N ASN A 153 -9.53 4.37 21.56
CA ASN A 153 -8.66 3.35 21.00
C ASN A 153 -9.35 2.02 20.72
N ASN A 154 -10.53 1.77 21.30
CA ASN A 154 -11.22 0.48 21.23
C ASN A 154 -12.50 0.52 20.37
N GLU A 155 -12.98 1.72 20.02
CA GLU A 155 -14.17 1.89 19.18
C GLU A 155 -13.87 1.76 17.66
N PRO A 156 -14.85 1.30 16.85
CA PRO A 156 -14.75 1.28 15.39
C PRO A 156 -14.42 2.66 14.79
N GLU A 157 -13.74 2.69 13.64
CA GLU A 157 -13.34 3.92 12.95
C GLU A 157 -14.54 4.86 12.71
N SER A 158 -15.68 4.32 12.26
CA SER A 158 -16.91 5.11 12.08
C SER A 158 -17.36 5.86 13.35
N ILE A 159 -17.26 5.26 14.54
CA ILE A 159 -17.72 5.88 15.79
C ILE A 159 -16.78 7.01 16.19
N ARG A 160 -15.46 6.77 16.09
CA ARG A 160 -14.45 7.80 16.35
C ARG A 160 -14.61 8.99 15.44
N THR A 161 -14.87 8.75 14.16
CA THR A 161 -15.10 9.81 13.18
C THR A 161 -16.37 10.59 13.52
N ILE A 162 -17.47 9.93 13.91
CA ILE A 162 -18.71 10.60 14.32
C ILE A 162 -18.48 11.54 15.51
N LEU A 163 -17.84 11.05 16.57
CA LEU A 163 -17.53 11.84 17.76
C LEU A 163 -16.64 13.04 17.41
N ALA A 164 -15.55 12.80 16.67
CA ALA A 164 -14.65 13.87 16.25
C ALA A 164 -15.34 14.92 15.36
N ARG A 165 -16.29 14.53 14.50
CA ARG A 165 -17.05 15.47 13.67
C ARG A 165 -18.11 16.24 14.48
N TYR A 166 -18.68 15.63 15.51
CA TYR A 166 -19.55 16.35 16.45
C TYR A 166 -18.76 17.40 17.24
N ASP A 167 -17.58 17.05 17.76
CA ASP A 167 -16.65 18.01 18.41
C ASP A 167 -16.23 19.13 17.46
N ASP A 168 -16.00 18.81 16.18
CA ASP A 168 -15.73 19.81 15.16
C ASP A 168 -16.92 20.76 14.95
N ILE A 169 -18.16 20.26 14.97
CA ILE A 169 -19.36 21.11 14.91
C ILE A 169 -19.42 22.02 16.13
N GLU A 170 -19.25 21.50 17.35
CA GLU A 170 -19.29 22.33 18.56
C GLU A 170 -18.24 23.45 18.54
N ARG A 171 -17.03 23.14 18.07
CA ARG A 171 -15.92 24.09 18.01
C ARG A 171 -16.05 25.11 16.87
N LEU A 172 -16.61 24.70 15.73
CA LEU A 172 -16.65 25.51 14.51
C LEU A 172 -18.00 26.18 14.28
N PHE A 173 -19.02 25.87 15.07
CA PHE A 173 -20.34 26.46 14.90
C PHE A 173 -20.27 27.99 14.99
N PRO A 174 -20.80 28.73 13.99
CA PRO A 174 -20.64 30.17 13.94
C PRO A 174 -21.25 30.89 15.15
N PRO A 175 -20.47 31.72 15.89
CA PRO A 175 -21.00 32.49 17.03
C PRO A 175 -22.10 33.49 16.65
N THR A 176 -22.10 33.92 15.39
CA THR A 176 -23.12 34.75 14.74
C THR A 176 -24.50 34.07 14.71
N LEU A 177 -24.53 32.75 14.49
CA LEU A 177 -25.77 31.96 14.47
C LEU A 177 -26.21 31.54 15.88
N ALA A 178 -25.27 31.40 16.82
CA ALA A 178 -25.57 30.94 18.18
C ALA A 178 -26.42 31.93 18.99
N ASN A 179 -26.34 33.24 18.69
CA ASN A 179 -26.93 34.31 19.50
C ASN A 179 -28.03 35.08 18.74
N GLY A 180 -29.20 35.26 19.34
CA GLY A 180 -30.30 36.10 18.82
C GLY A 180 -31.04 35.56 17.58
N VAL A 181 -30.31 35.00 16.61
CA VAL A 181 -30.85 34.57 15.30
C VAL A 181 -31.05 33.06 15.20
N LEU A 182 -30.66 32.30 16.22
CA LEU A 182 -30.69 30.83 16.18
C LEU A 182 -32.06 30.25 15.79
N PRO A 183 -33.21 30.70 16.33
CA PRO A 183 -34.50 30.14 15.93
C PRO A 183 -34.83 30.39 14.45
N TYR A 184 -34.42 31.55 13.91
CA TYR A 184 -34.58 31.91 12.50
C TYR A 184 -33.72 31.00 11.62
N PHE A 185 -32.48 30.75 12.02
CA PHE A 185 -31.57 29.85 11.31
C PHE A 185 -32.09 28.42 11.31
N ILE A 186 -32.63 27.93 12.44
CA ILE A 186 -33.17 26.56 12.52
C ILE A 186 -34.42 26.41 11.65
N ASP A 187 -35.31 27.40 11.61
CA ASP A 187 -36.46 27.37 10.70
C ASP A 187 -36.01 27.39 9.23
N TRP A 188 -35.04 28.23 8.89
CA TRP A 188 -34.48 28.32 7.54
C TRP A 188 -33.80 27.00 7.13
N LEU A 189 -32.99 26.41 8.02
CA LEU A 189 -32.34 25.12 7.80
C LEU A 189 -33.38 24.02 7.54
N LYS A 190 -34.49 24.04 8.29
CA LYS A 190 -35.55 23.04 8.19
C LYS A 190 -36.36 23.18 6.90
N GLU A 191 -36.76 24.39 6.53
CA GLU A 191 -37.74 24.64 5.47
C GLU A 191 -37.14 25.10 4.13
N ASN A 192 -35.99 25.78 4.14
CA ASN A 192 -35.40 26.44 2.96
C ASN A 192 -34.08 25.79 2.50
N VAL A 193 -33.57 24.76 3.19
CA VAL A 193 -32.42 23.98 2.70
C VAL A 193 -32.92 22.71 2.03
N ASP A 194 -32.64 22.59 0.73
CA ASP A 194 -33.18 21.55 -0.13
C ASP A 194 -32.12 20.53 -0.57
N LEU A 195 -32.52 19.27 -0.63
CA LEU A 195 -31.80 18.18 -1.29
C LEU A 195 -32.64 17.55 -2.40
N VAL A 196 -32.00 17.08 -3.47
CA VAL A 196 -32.69 16.29 -4.51
C VAL A 196 -32.63 14.81 -4.15
N GLU A 197 -33.78 14.21 -3.83
CA GLU A 197 -33.94 12.76 -3.63
C GLU A 197 -34.15 12.08 -4.98
N ILE A 198 -33.17 11.27 -5.40
CA ILE A 198 -33.24 10.42 -6.61
C ILE A 198 -33.61 9.00 -6.16
N THR A 199 -34.76 8.50 -6.61
CA THR A 199 -35.24 7.16 -6.25
C THR A 199 -35.01 6.17 -7.38
N THR A 200 -34.44 5.02 -7.04
CA THR A 200 -34.25 3.88 -7.94
C THR A 200 -35.05 2.67 -7.45
N PHE A 201 -35.42 1.80 -8.40
CA PHE A 201 -36.24 0.60 -8.14
C PHE A 201 -35.51 -0.71 -8.41
N SER A 202 -34.21 -0.65 -8.75
CA SER A 202 -33.34 -1.82 -8.87
C SER A 202 -31.94 -1.49 -8.33
N ASP A 203 -31.29 -2.47 -7.71
CA ASP A 203 -29.94 -2.32 -7.16
C ASP A 203 -28.87 -2.14 -8.27
N GLU A 204 -29.13 -2.67 -9.47
CA GLU A 204 -28.29 -2.50 -10.66
C GLU A 204 -28.38 -1.06 -11.22
N ASP A 205 -29.58 -0.48 -11.32
CA ASP A 205 -29.75 0.93 -11.70
C ASP A 205 -29.16 1.85 -10.60
N ALA A 206 -29.34 1.48 -9.32
CA ALA A 206 -28.75 2.20 -8.20
C ALA A 206 -27.22 2.24 -8.30
N TYR A 207 -26.58 1.10 -8.57
CA TYR A 207 -25.14 0.99 -8.76
C TYR A 207 -24.64 1.79 -9.98
N THR A 208 -25.37 1.76 -11.09
CA THR A 208 -25.01 2.49 -12.32
C THR A 208 -25.10 4.02 -12.14
N ILE A 209 -26.18 4.50 -11.52
CA ILE A 209 -26.34 5.94 -11.20
C ILE A 209 -25.30 6.36 -10.17
N PHE A 210 -25.02 5.48 -9.21
CA PHE A 210 -23.95 5.68 -8.24
C PHE A 210 -22.57 5.83 -8.90
N GLU A 211 -22.17 4.94 -9.82
CA GLU A 211 -20.89 5.03 -10.54
C GLU A 211 -20.78 6.34 -11.35
N THR A 212 -21.87 6.80 -11.94
CA THR A 212 -21.89 8.01 -12.79
C THR A 212 -21.97 9.33 -12.01
N MET A 213 -22.58 9.36 -10.82
CA MET A 213 -22.70 10.58 -10.00
C MET A 213 -21.54 10.83 -9.03
N ASN A 214 -20.82 9.79 -8.61
CA ASN A 214 -19.79 9.85 -7.57
C ASN A 214 -18.52 10.63 -7.99
N ASP A 215 -18.49 11.16 -9.22
CA ASP A 215 -17.40 11.98 -9.77
C ASP A 215 -17.36 13.42 -9.20
N ARG A 216 -18.32 13.81 -8.36
CA ARG A 216 -18.46 15.19 -7.82
C ARG A 216 -18.36 15.32 -6.29
N GLY A 217 -18.30 14.21 -5.55
CA GLY A 217 -18.20 14.18 -4.08
C GLY A 217 -16.88 13.61 -3.57
N LEU A 218 -16.80 13.23 -2.28
CA LEU A 218 -15.66 12.45 -1.77
C LEU A 218 -15.75 11.05 -2.39
N SER A 219 -14.98 10.80 -3.46
CA SER A 219 -15.05 9.57 -4.26
C SER A 219 -14.94 8.31 -3.39
N LEU A 220 -15.70 7.25 -3.69
CA LEU A 220 -15.48 5.94 -3.07
C LEU A 220 -14.11 5.41 -3.47
N SER A 221 -13.44 4.72 -2.55
CA SER A 221 -12.23 4.01 -2.95
C SER A 221 -12.62 2.84 -3.87
N PRO A 222 -11.77 2.46 -4.85
CA PRO A 222 -11.92 1.24 -5.62
C PRO A 222 -12.16 -0.01 -4.75
N THR A 223 -11.59 -0.04 -3.55
CA THR A 223 -11.79 -1.11 -2.58
C THR A 223 -13.22 -1.15 -2.05
N ASP A 224 -13.82 0.01 -1.73
CA ASP A 224 -15.22 0.09 -1.27
C ASP A 224 -16.19 -0.35 -2.37
N MET A 225 -15.93 0.04 -3.62
CA MET A 225 -16.73 -0.39 -4.77
C MET A 225 -16.67 -1.90 -4.98
N LEU A 226 -15.48 -2.49 -4.89
CA LEU A 226 -15.30 -3.93 -4.98
C LEU A 226 -16.04 -4.67 -3.85
N LYS A 227 -15.93 -4.19 -2.60
CA LYS A 227 -16.67 -4.74 -1.46
C LYS A 227 -18.15 -4.81 -1.78
N GLY A 228 -18.70 -3.71 -2.29
CA GLY A 228 -20.12 -3.59 -2.53
C GLY A 228 -20.64 -4.59 -3.54
N TYR A 229 -19.94 -4.68 -4.66
CA TYR A 229 -20.24 -5.67 -5.69
C TYR A 229 -20.19 -7.11 -5.15
N LEU A 230 -19.12 -7.48 -4.43
CA LEU A 230 -18.96 -8.85 -3.93
C LEU A 230 -20.04 -9.24 -2.92
N LEU A 231 -20.36 -8.36 -1.97
CA LEU A 231 -21.37 -8.64 -0.95
C LEU A 231 -22.81 -8.63 -1.51
N ALA A 232 -23.06 -7.83 -2.56
CA ALA A 232 -24.38 -7.78 -3.21
C ALA A 232 -24.77 -9.07 -3.92
N ASN A 233 -23.79 -9.87 -4.32
CA ASN A 233 -24.04 -11.16 -4.97
C ASN A 233 -24.14 -12.32 -3.96
N ILE A 234 -24.06 -12.07 -2.65
CA ILE A 234 -24.30 -13.08 -1.60
C ILE A 234 -25.74 -12.95 -1.11
N THR A 235 -26.58 -13.92 -1.48
CA THR A 235 -28.03 -13.89 -1.23
C THR A 235 -28.40 -14.20 0.21
N ASP A 236 -27.68 -15.12 0.86
CA ASP A 236 -27.92 -15.46 2.26
C ASP A 236 -27.45 -14.33 3.19
N THR A 237 -28.33 -13.88 4.09
CA THR A 237 -28.05 -12.72 4.94
C THR A 237 -26.98 -13.02 6.00
N GLN A 238 -26.90 -14.26 6.52
CA GLN A 238 -25.90 -14.63 7.52
C GLN A 238 -24.52 -14.80 6.88
N GLU A 239 -24.43 -15.47 5.74
CA GLU A 239 -23.17 -15.62 5.00
C GLU A 239 -22.65 -14.27 4.49
N ARG A 240 -23.55 -13.38 4.04
CA ARG A 240 -23.19 -12.01 3.68
C ARG A 240 -22.64 -11.22 4.87
N ALA A 241 -23.22 -11.36 6.06
CA ALA A 241 -22.71 -10.73 7.28
C ALA A 241 -21.31 -11.27 7.64
N LYS A 242 -21.11 -12.59 7.60
CA LYS A 242 -19.79 -13.21 7.82
C LYS A 242 -18.73 -12.72 6.83
N ALA A 243 -19.08 -12.60 5.55
CA ALA A 243 -18.19 -12.07 4.52
C ALA A 243 -17.85 -10.59 4.77
N ASN A 244 -18.82 -9.78 5.19
CA ASN A 244 -18.60 -8.38 5.57
C ASN A 244 -17.65 -8.24 6.77
N ASP A 245 -17.84 -9.05 7.81
CA ASP A 245 -16.97 -9.04 8.99
C ASP A 245 -15.54 -9.47 8.63
N ARG A 246 -15.41 -10.52 7.80
CA ARG A 246 -14.10 -10.95 7.30
C ARG A 246 -13.42 -9.86 6.48
N TRP A 247 -14.18 -9.18 5.63
CA TRP A 247 -13.67 -8.04 4.87
C TRP A 247 -13.14 -6.94 5.78
N LYS A 248 -13.94 -6.51 6.76
CA LYS A 248 -13.53 -5.49 7.76
C LYS A 248 -12.23 -5.89 8.45
N GLU A 249 -12.12 -7.15 8.89
CA GLU A 249 -10.92 -7.68 9.56
C GLU A 249 -9.67 -7.59 8.66
N GLN A 250 -9.77 -8.02 7.40
CA GLN A 250 -8.62 -8.02 6.48
C GLN A 250 -8.21 -6.61 6.07
N MET A 251 -9.17 -5.70 5.84
CA MET A 251 -8.87 -4.29 5.54
C MET A 251 -8.17 -3.60 6.71
N LEU A 252 -8.57 -3.88 7.95
CA LEU A 252 -7.87 -3.35 9.13
C LEU A 252 -6.42 -3.84 9.19
N LYS A 253 -6.16 -5.13 8.92
CA LYS A 253 -4.80 -5.70 8.89
C LYS A 253 -3.93 -5.05 7.81
N LEU A 254 -4.47 -4.87 6.60
CA LEU A 254 -3.79 -4.21 5.49
C LEU A 254 -3.51 -2.73 5.80
N THR A 255 -4.49 -2.01 6.35
CA THR A 255 -4.34 -0.60 6.73
C THR A 255 -3.26 -0.40 7.79
N ARG A 256 -3.10 -1.34 8.73
CA ARG A 256 -1.98 -1.36 9.69
C ARG A 256 -0.62 -1.61 9.04
N ALA A 257 -0.57 -2.30 7.90
CA ALA A 257 0.67 -2.50 7.14
C ALA A 257 1.07 -1.24 6.34
N GLY A 258 0.13 -0.35 6.02
CA GLY A 258 0.40 0.93 5.37
C GLY A 258 -0.85 1.59 4.79
N LYS A 259 -0.75 2.90 4.51
CA LYS A 259 -1.89 3.76 4.12
C LYS A 259 -2.61 3.32 2.84
N GLU A 260 -1.86 2.88 1.83
CA GLU A 260 -2.39 2.52 0.49
C GLU A 260 -2.46 1.00 0.26
N GLU A 261 -2.11 0.20 1.27
CA GLU A 261 -1.94 -1.25 1.13
C GLU A 261 -3.26 -1.97 0.79
N ASN A 262 -4.41 -1.40 1.15
CA ASN A 262 -5.71 -1.97 0.77
C ASN A 262 -5.84 -2.08 -0.75
N ALA A 263 -5.57 -1.00 -1.48
CA ALA A 263 -5.69 -0.98 -2.93
C ALA A 263 -4.56 -1.75 -3.60
N ASP A 264 -3.33 -1.62 -3.09
CA ASP A 264 -2.16 -2.29 -3.66
C ASP A 264 -2.19 -3.81 -3.49
N PHE A 265 -2.76 -4.30 -2.40
CA PHE A 265 -3.09 -5.71 -2.22
C PHE A 265 -3.99 -6.23 -3.35
N PHE A 266 -5.15 -5.60 -3.60
CA PHE A 266 -6.07 -6.07 -4.65
C PHE A 266 -5.41 -6.00 -6.03
N LYS A 267 -4.67 -4.93 -6.33
CA LYS A 267 -3.90 -4.83 -7.58
C LYS A 267 -2.91 -5.98 -7.71
N ALA A 268 -2.12 -6.27 -6.67
CA ALA A 268 -1.11 -7.33 -6.70
C ALA A 268 -1.73 -8.72 -6.82
N TRP A 269 -2.73 -9.03 -5.98
CA TRP A 269 -3.41 -10.30 -5.96
C TRP A 269 -4.13 -10.59 -7.28
N LEU A 270 -4.95 -9.65 -7.77
CA LEU A 270 -5.73 -9.87 -9.00
C LEU A 270 -4.83 -9.97 -10.23
N ARG A 271 -3.74 -9.20 -10.28
CA ARG A 271 -2.72 -9.34 -11.34
C ARG A 271 -2.03 -10.70 -11.32
N ALA A 272 -1.67 -11.17 -10.12
CA ALA A 272 -1.01 -12.45 -9.94
C ALA A 272 -1.87 -13.61 -10.41
N GLN A 273 -3.14 -13.61 -9.98
CA GLN A 273 -4.04 -14.76 -10.13
C GLN A 273 -4.88 -14.74 -11.41
N TYR A 274 -5.18 -13.58 -11.97
CA TYR A 274 -6.20 -13.52 -13.03
C TYR A 274 -5.78 -12.79 -14.30
N ALA A 275 -4.91 -11.77 -14.24
CA ALA A 275 -4.55 -11.01 -15.44
C ALA A 275 -4.06 -11.91 -16.60
N SER A 276 -4.73 -11.84 -17.75
CA SER A 276 -4.47 -12.70 -18.90
C SER A 276 -3.81 -11.94 -20.07
N SER A 277 -4.03 -10.62 -20.11
CA SER A 277 -3.47 -9.68 -21.09
C SER A 277 -2.75 -8.49 -20.44
N ILE A 278 -1.84 -7.87 -21.19
CA ILE A 278 -1.17 -6.60 -20.85
C ILE A 278 -1.15 -5.74 -22.11
N ARG A 279 -1.08 -4.41 -21.94
CA ARG A 279 -1.03 -3.45 -23.03
C ARG A 279 -0.04 -3.84 -24.12
N GLU A 280 -0.50 -3.75 -25.35
CA GLU A 280 0.32 -4.00 -26.53
C GLU A 280 1.49 -3.01 -26.62
N HIS A 281 2.66 -3.49 -27.06
CA HIS A 281 3.86 -2.67 -27.28
C HIS A 281 3.75 -1.80 -28.55
N LYS A 282 2.68 -1.00 -28.66
CA LYS A 282 2.49 0.01 -29.70
C LYS A 282 1.92 1.29 -29.11
N LYS A 283 2.26 2.44 -29.72
CA LYS A 283 1.74 3.75 -29.29
C LYS A 283 0.22 3.75 -29.40
N GLY A 284 -0.47 4.03 -28.29
CA GLY A 284 -1.94 3.96 -28.24
C GLY A 284 -2.52 2.55 -28.14
N GLY A 285 -1.72 1.54 -27.78
CA GLY A 285 -2.21 0.19 -27.52
C GLY A 285 -3.27 0.18 -26.41
N ASN A 286 -4.33 -0.62 -26.63
CA ASN A 286 -5.42 -0.78 -25.68
C ASN A 286 -4.88 -1.37 -24.36
N PRO A 287 -5.34 -0.88 -23.19
CA PRO A 287 -4.97 -1.47 -21.92
C PRO A 287 -5.49 -2.91 -21.83
N GLY A 288 -4.64 -3.84 -21.38
CA GLY A 288 -5.04 -5.21 -21.07
C GLY A 288 -5.43 -5.35 -19.60
N ASP A 289 -5.77 -6.57 -19.18
CA ASP A 289 -6.18 -6.88 -17.80
C ASP A 289 -5.20 -6.33 -16.77
N PHE A 290 -3.90 -6.53 -17.00
CA PHE A 290 -2.85 -6.09 -16.08
C PHE A 290 -2.85 -4.57 -15.87
N ASP A 291 -3.16 -3.79 -16.92
CA ASP A 291 -3.28 -2.34 -16.86
C ASP A 291 -4.58 -1.93 -16.16
N VAL A 292 -5.72 -2.51 -16.57
CA VAL A 292 -7.06 -2.18 -16.04
C VAL A 292 -7.16 -2.51 -14.55
N ILE A 293 -6.64 -3.66 -14.12
CA ILE A 293 -6.56 -4.01 -12.68
C ILE A 293 -5.73 -2.97 -11.92
N GLY A 294 -4.70 -2.39 -12.55
CA GLY A 294 -3.87 -1.36 -11.94
C GLY A 294 -4.60 -0.07 -11.55
N THR A 295 -5.67 0.24 -12.27
CA THR A 295 -6.40 1.51 -12.15
C THR A 295 -7.80 1.31 -11.58
N THR A 296 -8.55 0.35 -12.10
CA THR A 296 -9.98 0.14 -11.87
C THR A 296 -10.30 -1.35 -11.67
N PHE A 297 -9.63 -1.99 -10.71
CA PHE A 297 -9.80 -3.42 -10.45
C PHE A 297 -11.23 -3.81 -10.05
N HIS A 298 -11.99 -2.93 -9.39
CA HIS A 298 -13.39 -3.20 -9.01
C HIS A 298 -14.25 -3.44 -10.25
N LYS A 299 -14.10 -2.59 -11.27
CA LYS A 299 -14.77 -2.72 -12.55
C LYS A 299 -14.32 -3.95 -13.30
N TRP A 300 -13.01 -4.22 -13.30
CA TRP A 300 -12.47 -5.43 -13.93
C TRP A 300 -13.06 -6.71 -13.30
N VAL A 301 -13.14 -6.80 -11.97
CA VAL A 301 -13.75 -7.95 -11.28
C VAL A 301 -15.23 -8.11 -11.62
N HIS A 302 -15.96 -7.00 -11.69
CA HIS A 302 -17.36 -7.01 -12.13
C HIS A 302 -17.48 -7.58 -13.56
N ASP A 303 -16.74 -6.99 -14.50
CA ASP A 303 -16.81 -7.29 -15.93
C ASP A 303 -16.27 -8.69 -16.28
N GLN A 304 -15.38 -9.24 -15.44
CA GLN A 304 -14.74 -10.56 -15.63
C GLN A 304 -15.20 -11.60 -14.61
N SER A 305 -16.25 -11.31 -13.85
CA SER A 305 -16.76 -12.16 -12.76
C SER A 305 -16.89 -13.63 -13.13
N ARG A 306 -17.53 -13.93 -14.27
CA ARG A 306 -17.68 -15.31 -14.77
C ARG A 306 -16.35 -15.96 -15.11
N ASP A 307 -15.43 -15.23 -15.73
CA ASP A 307 -14.12 -15.75 -16.18
C ASP A 307 -13.19 -16.06 -14.99
N ILE A 308 -13.37 -15.36 -13.87
CA ILE A 308 -12.64 -15.64 -12.62
C ILE A 308 -13.39 -16.60 -11.68
N GLY A 309 -14.49 -17.22 -12.15
CA GLY A 309 -15.23 -18.24 -11.42
C GLY A 309 -16.26 -17.73 -10.42
N LEU A 310 -16.72 -16.48 -10.53
CA LEU A 310 -17.80 -15.90 -9.72
C LEU A 310 -19.13 -15.99 -10.49
N SER A 311 -19.85 -17.11 -10.30
CA SER A 311 -21.11 -17.37 -11.02
C SER A 311 -22.33 -17.43 -10.09
N ASN A 312 -22.14 -17.75 -8.81
CA ASN A 312 -23.22 -17.89 -7.84
C ASN A 312 -22.82 -17.37 -6.45
N ALA A 313 -23.78 -17.24 -5.54
CA ALA A 313 -23.58 -16.68 -4.20
C ALA A 313 -22.51 -17.40 -3.36
N GLU A 314 -22.35 -18.71 -3.52
CA GLU A 314 -21.30 -19.49 -2.83
C GLU A 314 -19.91 -19.10 -3.33
N ASP A 315 -19.75 -18.87 -4.64
CA ASP A 315 -18.47 -18.42 -5.23
C ASP A 315 -18.06 -17.05 -4.68
N PHE A 316 -19.00 -16.09 -4.64
CA PHE A 316 -18.75 -14.76 -4.08
C PHE A 316 -18.40 -14.82 -2.58
N HIS A 317 -19.11 -15.66 -1.83
CA HIS A 317 -18.79 -15.89 -0.43
C HIS A 317 -17.40 -16.50 -0.24
N GLY A 318 -17.04 -17.53 -1.02
CA GLY A 318 -15.73 -18.18 -0.99
C GLY A 318 -14.59 -17.26 -1.42
N PHE A 319 -14.83 -16.38 -2.39
CA PHE A 319 -13.87 -15.38 -2.85
C PHE A 319 -13.43 -14.43 -1.73
N VAL A 320 -14.37 -13.97 -0.91
CA VAL A 320 -14.10 -13.09 0.24
C VAL A 320 -13.56 -13.89 1.44
N THR A 321 -14.22 -14.98 1.80
CA THR A 321 -13.92 -15.66 3.08
C THR A 321 -12.75 -16.63 3.02
N LYS A 322 -12.38 -17.12 1.83
CA LYS A 322 -11.24 -18.04 1.66
C LYS A 322 -10.12 -17.37 0.87
N HIS A 323 -10.39 -16.97 -0.37
CA HIS A 323 -9.32 -16.54 -1.28
C HIS A 323 -8.71 -15.21 -0.84
N MET A 324 -9.54 -14.18 -0.66
CA MET A 324 -9.08 -12.87 -0.22
C MET A 324 -8.33 -12.97 1.12
N GLN A 325 -8.87 -13.71 2.09
CA GLN A 325 -8.22 -13.93 3.40
C GLN A 325 -6.83 -14.58 3.26
N PHE A 326 -6.70 -15.62 2.42
CA PHE A 326 -5.43 -16.29 2.19
C PHE A 326 -4.42 -15.33 1.58
N PHE A 327 -4.78 -14.69 0.45
CA PHE A 327 -3.85 -13.83 -0.29
C PHE A 327 -3.51 -12.55 0.46
N SER A 328 -4.43 -11.96 1.23
CA SER A 328 -4.13 -10.78 2.06
C SER A 328 -3.12 -11.13 3.15
N SER A 329 -3.26 -12.31 3.77
CA SER A 329 -2.32 -12.78 4.79
C SER A 329 -0.92 -12.99 4.21
N GLN A 330 -0.81 -13.62 3.04
CA GLN A 330 0.50 -13.78 2.36
C GLN A 330 1.09 -12.45 1.93
N TYR A 331 0.26 -11.55 1.37
CA TYR A 331 0.69 -10.20 0.97
C TYR A 331 1.27 -9.42 2.16
N ILE A 332 0.61 -9.43 3.32
CA ILE A 332 1.10 -8.76 4.53
C ILE A 332 2.44 -9.35 4.98
N SER A 333 2.57 -10.69 4.99
CA SER A 333 3.83 -11.35 5.35
C SER A 333 4.97 -10.95 4.40
N ILE A 334 4.70 -10.90 3.10
CA ILE A 334 5.67 -10.45 2.09
C ILE A 334 6.02 -8.97 2.29
N ARG A 335 5.02 -8.12 2.56
CA ARG A 335 5.22 -6.69 2.79
C ARG A 335 6.11 -6.41 3.99
N GLN A 336 5.90 -7.13 5.09
CA GLN A 336 6.74 -7.07 6.28
C GLN A 336 8.17 -7.54 5.99
N ALA A 337 8.34 -8.65 5.28
CA ALA A 337 9.66 -9.17 4.89
C ALA A 337 10.41 -8.27 3.88
N ALA A 338 9.69 -7.39 3.17
CA ALA A 338 10.30 -6.36 2.32
C ALA A 338 10.89 -5.19 3.13
N GLU A 339 10.40 -4.95 4.35
CA GLU A 339 10.84 -3.84 5.22
C GLU A 339 11.81 -4.28 6.31
N THR A 340 11.67 -5.52 6.77
CA THR A 340 12.47 -6.10 7.84
C THR A 340 13.12 -7.38 7.33
N LEU A 341 14.41 -7.55 7.61
CA LEU A 341 15.12 -8.78 7.25
C LEU A 341 14.57 -9.94 8.10
N THR A 342 13.70 -10.74 7.51
CA THR A 342 13.03 -11.87 8.17
C THR A 342 13.76 -13.18 7.86
N PRO A 343 14.14 -13.98 8.87
CA PRO A 343 14.77 -15.28 8.66
C PRO A 343 13.95 -16.19 7.74
N GLY A 344 14.62 -16.81 6.76
CA GLY A 344 13.99 -17.61 5.72
C GLY A 344 13.34 -16.79 4.60
N LEU A 345 13.13 -15.48 4.73
CA LEU A 345 12.55 -14.63 3.68
C LEU A 345 13.51 -13.51 3.25
N GLU A 346 14.80 -13.70 3.44
CA GLU A 346 15.84 -12.69 3.26
C GLU A 346 15.86 -12.16 1.82
N TYR A 347 15.59 -13.02 0.83
CA TYR A 347 15.53 -12.61 -0.58
C TYR A 347 14.50 -11.52 -0.84
N ILE A 348 13.36 -11.52 -0.12
CA ILE A 348 12.33 -10.48 -0.27
C ILE A 348 12.91 -9.12 0.13
N TYR A 349 13.66 -9.07 1.23
CA TYR A 349 14.34 -7.87 1.71
C TYR A 349 15.41 -7.39 0.72
N TYR A 350 16.24 -8.31 0.21
CA TYR A 350 17.29 -7.97 -0.76
C TYR A 350 16.74 -7.39 -2.06
N ASN A 351 15.63 -7.95 -2.55
CA ASN A 351 14.92 -7.47 -3.74
C ASN A 351 14.29 -6.09 -3.49
N ALA A 352 13.67 -5.89 -2.33
CA ALA A 352 13.07 -4.62 -1.93
C ALA A 352 14.11 -3.50 -1.78
N HIS A 353 15.30 -3.80 -1.23
CA HIS A 353 16.42 -2.86 -1.18
C HIS A 353 16.86 -2.38 -2.57
N ASN A 354 16.69 -3.20 -3.62
CA ASN A 354 16.93 -2.80 -5.00
C ASN A 354 15.76 -2.04 -5.65
N ASN A 355 14.71 -1.71 -4.88
CA ASN A 355 13.46 -1.06 -5.32
C ASN A 355 12.70 -1.86 -6.39
N PHE A 356 12.71 -3.20 -6.30
CA PHE A 356 11.98 -4.04 -7.25
C PHE A 356 10.48 -4.13 -6.90
N THR A 357 9.67 -3.25 -7.50
CA THR A 357 8.26 -3.06 -7.14
C THR A 357 7.30 -4.15 -7.62
N LEU A 358 7.67 -4.91 -8.66
CA LEU A 358 6.85 -6.01 -9.20
C LEU A 358 6.90 -7.29 -8.34
N GLN A 359 7.68 -7.29 -7.25
CA GLN A 359 7.87 -8.45 -6.38
C GLN A 359 6.54 -9.04 -5.88
N TYR A 360 5.62 -8.21 -5.39
CA TYR A 360 4.40 -8.68 -4.74
C TYR A 360 3.53 -9.58 -5.63
N PRO A 361 3.09 -9.16 -6.83
CA PRO A 361 2.28 -10.03 -7.68
C PRO A 361 3.05 -11.27 -8.17
N LEU A 362 4.37 -11.19 -8.36
CA LEU A 362 5.21 -12.34 -8.72
C LEU A 362 5.24 -13.41 -7.63
N LEU A 363 5.38 -13.01 -6.36
CA LEU A 363 5.42 -13.92 -5.22
C LEU A 363 4.04 -14.54 -4.93
N LEU A 364 2.95 -13.84 -5.24
CA LEU A 364 1.60 -14.36 -5.07
C LEU A 364 1.18 -15.29 -6.21
N ALA A 365 1.75 -15.18 -7.41
CA ALA A 365 1.32 -15.90 -8.60
C ALA A 365 1.27 -17.45 -8.44
N PRO A 366 2.29 -18.12 -7.88
CA PRO A 366 2.27 -19.59 -7.81
C PRO A 366 1.43 -20.17 -6.66
N LEU A 367 0.90 -19.32 -5.77
CA LEU A 367 0.26 -19.76 -4.53
C LEU A 367 -1.18 -20.22 -4.78
N ARG A 368 -1.65 -21.18 -3.98
CA ARG A 368 -3.02 -21.68 -4.01
C ARG A 368 -3.59 -21.74 -2.57
N PRO A 369 -4.83 -21.26 -2.33
CA PRO A 369 -5.41 -21.24 -0.98
C PRO A 369 -5.51 -22.61 -0.29
N GLU A 370 -5.49 -23.70 -1.05
CA GLU A 370 -5.61 -25.08 -0.56
C GLU A 370 -4.28 -25.67 -0.09
N GLU A 371 -3.16 -24.97 -0.33
CA GLU A 371 -1.82 -25.42 0.06
C GLU A 371 -1.54 -25.18 1.53
N ASP A 372 -0.73 -26.08 2.11
CA ASP A 372 -0.25 -25.90 3.48
C ASP A 372 0.73 -24.72 3.57
N THR A 373 1.00 -24.30 4.81
CA THR A 373 1.83 -23.13 5.08
C THR A 373 3.29 -23.34 4.67
N ASP A 374 3.85 -24.55 4.81
CA ASP A 374 5.24 -24.84 4.44
C ASP A 374 5.42 -24.76 2.93
N THR A 375 4.56 -25.43 2.16
CA THR A 375 4.57 -25.36 0.69
C THR A 375 4.44 -23.92 0.20
N THR A 376 3.53 -23.15 0.81
CA THR A 376 3.33 -21.72 0.48
C THR A 376 4.62 -20.92 0.70
N GLN A 377 5.27 -21.08 1.86
CA GLN A 377 6.50 -20.35 2.18
C GLN A 377 7.67 -20.76 1.29
N ARG A 378 7.82 -22.05 0.97
CA ARG A 378 8.84 -22.55 0.03
C ARG A 378 8.69 -21.93 -1.36
N LYS A 379 7.46 -21.85 -1.88
CA LYS A 379 7.18 -21.18 -3.17
C LYS A 379 7.54 -19.70 -3.13
N ILE A 380 7.20 -18.99 -2.06
CA ILE A 380 7.57 -17.57 -1.87
C ILE A 380 9.10 -17.43 -1.88
N ARG A 381 9.83 -18.23 -1.10
CA ARG A 381 11.30 -18.22 -1.07
C ARG A 381 11.91 -18.50 -2.43
N LEU A 382 11.38 -19.49 -3.13
CA LEU A 382 11.84 -19.90 -4.44
C LEU A 382 11.70 -18.77 -5.47
N VAL A 383 10.53 -18.14 -5.56
CA VAL A 383 10.33 -16.99 -6.48
C VAL A 383 11.17 -15.78 -6.04
N ALA A 384 11.23 -15.46 -4.75
CA ALA A 384 12.05 -14.37 -4.24
C ALA A 384 13.55 -14.59 -4.58
N GLY A 385 14.03 -15.81 -4.41
CA GLY A 385 15.37 -16.24 -4.77
C GLY A 385 15.63 -16.16 -6.27
N TYR A 386 14.66 -16.48 -7.13
CA TYR A 386 14.79 -16.25 -8.56
C TYR A 386 14.94 -14.75 -8.90
N LEU A 387 14.11 -13.90 -8.28
CA LEU A 387 14.17 -12.45 -8.49
C LEU A 387 15.51 -11.86 -8.02
N ASP A 388 16.07 -12.36 -6.92
CA ASP A 388 17.40 -11.98 -6.42
C ASP A 388 18.50 -12.27 -7.47
N ILE A 389 18.46 -13.45 -8.12
CA ILE A 389 19.38 -13.80 -9.21
C ILE A 389 19.18 -12.89 -10.41
N LEU A 390 17.92 -12.68 -10.84
CA LEU A 390 17.57 -11.84 -11.98
C LEU A 390 18.08 -10.40 -11.79
N ILE A 391 17.85 -9.82 -10.60
CA ILE A 391 18.25 -8.46 -10.26
C ILE A 391 19.77 -8.33 -10.28
N ALA A 392 20.49 -9.24 -9.62
CA ALA A 392 21.95 -9.22 -9.58
C ALA A 392 22.56 -9.35 -10.98
N ARG A 393 22.09 -10.32 -11.80
CA ARG A 393 22.58 -10.52 -13.17
C ARG A 393 22.29 -9.31 -14.07
N ARG A 394 21.10 -8.71 -14.00
CA ARG A 394 20.79 -7.49 -14.75
C ARG A 394 21.66 -6.31 -14.32
N ALA A 395 21.88 -6.14 -13.02
CA ALA A 395 22.69 -5.06 -12.48
C ALA A 395 24.15 -5.11 -12.98
N VAL A 396 24.80 -6.28 -12.90
CA VAL A 396 26.20 -6.43 -13.36
C VAL A 396 26.35 -6.30 -14.88
N ASN A 397 25.26 -6.56 -15.64
CA ASN A 397 25.21 -6.39 -17.09
C ASN A 397 24.67 -5.01 -17.54
N PHE A 398 24.61 -4.02 -16.62
CA PHE A 398 24.14 -2.67 -16.90
C PHE A 398 22.74 -2.59 -17.54
N ARG A 399 21.87 -3.55 -17.22
CA ARG A 399 20.48 -3.56 -17.68
C ARG A 399 19.59 -2.79 -16.70
N THR A 400 18.75 -1.91 -17.22
CA THR A 400 17.80 -1.15 -16.40
C THR A 400 16.81 -2.08 -15.67
N MET A 401 16.36 -1.64 -14.49
CA MET A 401 15.30 -2.27 -13.70
C MET A 401 14.02 -1.42 -13.70
N ASP A 402 13.95 -0.39 -14.56
CA ASP A 402 12.79 0.48 -14.64
C ASP A 402 11.57 -0.33 -15.05
N TYR A 403 10.42 -0.03 -14.45
CA TYR A 403 9.17 -0.76 -14.63
C TYR A 403 8.86 -1.04 -16.11
N SER A 404 8.95 -0.03 -16.96
CA SER A 404 8.67 -0.13 -18.41
C SER A 404 9.57 -1.14 -19.14
N SER A 405 10.77 -1.39 -18.63
CA SER A 405 11.75 -2.29 -19.25
C SER A 405 11.56 -3.76 -18.89
N ILE A 406 10.87 -4.05 -17.78
CA ILE A 406 10.73 -5.41 -17.24
C ILE A 406 9.28 -5.88 -17.16
N VAL A 407 8.30 -4.97 -17.18
CA VAL A 407 6.89 -5.30 -16.90
C VAL A 407 6.35 -6.42 -17.78
N TYR A 408 6.65 -6.42 -19.09
CA TYR A 408 6.18 -7.45 -20.00
C TYR A 408 6.80 -8.82 -19.71
N THR A 409 8.11 -8.87 -19.46
CA THR A 409 8.80 -10.10 -19.08
C THR A 409 8.27 -10.65 -17.75
N MET A 410 8.04 -9.77 -16.77
CA MET A 410 7.51 -10.17 -15.45
C MET A 410 6.06 -10.61 -15.56
N PHE A 411 5.26 -9.96 -16.39
CA PHE A 411 3.88 -10.37 -16.67
C PHE A 411 3.80 -11.78 -17.26
N ASN A 412 4.61 -12.08 -18.27
CA ASN A 412 4.65 -13.43 -18.84
C ASN A 412 5.13 -14.46 -17.81
N LEU A 413 6.16 -14.12 -17.02
CA LEU A 413 6.62 -14.99 -15.94
C LEU A 413 5.51 -15.27 -14.90
N MET A 414 4.74 -14.26 -14.49
CA MET A 414 3.60 -14.44 -13.60
C MET A 414 2.59 -15.44 -14.16
N LYS A 415 2.25 -15.31 -15.44
CA LYS A 415 1.33 -16.24 -16.11
C LYS A 415 1.87 -17.67 -16.14
N GLU A 416 3.15 -17.84 -16.47
CA GLU A 416 3.78 -19.16 -16.54
C GLU A 416 3.88 -19.85 -15.16
N MET A 417 4.04 -19.09 -14.08
CA MET A 417 4.15 -19.63 -12.72
C MET A 417 2.82 -19.95 -12.06
N ARG A 418 1.71 -19.42 -12.59
CA ARG A 418 0.42 -19.40 -11.90
C ARG A 418 -0.06 -20.81 -11.53
N GLY A 419 -0.30 -21.02 -10.24
CA GLY A 419 -0.82 -22.29 -9.72
C GLY A 419 0.08 -23.51 -9.87
N LEU A 420 1.34 -23.36 -10.31
CA LEU A 420 2.27 -24.48 -10.42
C LEU A 420 2.56 -25.12 -9.06
N ASP A 421 2.67 -26.45 -9.03
CA ASP A 421 3.24 -27.17 -7.90
C ASP A 421 4.73 -26.85 -7.72
N ILE A 422 5.29 -27.17 -6.56
CA ILE A 422 6.66 -26.81 -6.20
C ILE A 422 7.71 -27.41 -7.15
N HIS A 423 7.53 -28.65 -7.62
CA HIS A 423 8.49 -29.29 -8.53
C HIS A 423 8.46 -28.64 -9.91
N SER A 424 7.27 -28.35 -10.43
CA SER A 424 7.09 -27.64 -11.70
C SER A 424 7.65 -26.22 -11.63
N LEU A 425 7.44 -25.52 -10.50
CA LEU A 425 7.96 -24.18 -10.28
C LEU A 425 9.49 -24.16 -10.22
N VAL A 426 10.13 -25.10 -9.49
CA VAL A 426 11.61 -25.23 -9.48
C VAL A 426 12.14 -25.44 -10.88
N ARG A 427 11.53 -26.36 -11.65
CA ARG A 427 11.95 -26.65 -13.03
C ARG A 427 11.86 -25.40 -13.91
N LEU A 428 10.74 -24.68 -13.85
CA LEU A 428 10.52 -23.46 -14.61
C LEU A 428 11.58 -22.39 -14.26
N LEU A 429 11.79 -22.11 -12.97
CA LEU A 429 12.72 -21.05 -12.57
C LEU A 429 14.18 -21.41 -12.87
N LYS A 430 14.60 -22.68 -12.71
CA LYS A 430 15.93 -23.14 -13.16
C LYS A 430 16.10 -22.91 -14.66
N GLN A 431 15.11 -23.31 -15.47
CA GLN A 431 15.13 -23.08 -16.91
C GLN A 431 15.27 -21.59 -17.23
N LYS A 432 14.47 -20.72 -16.60
CA LYS A 432 14.54 -19.26 -16.79
C LYS A 432 15.92 -18.68 -16.45
N VAL A 433 16.58 -19.17 -15.39
CA VAL A 433 17.95 -18.75 -15.02
C VAL A 433 18.97 -19.24 -16.06
N THR A 434 18.87 -20.48 -16.53
CA THR A 434 19.79 -21.05 -17.52
C THR A 434 19.67 -20.37 -18.89
N THR A 435 18.46 -20.02 -19.32
CA THR A 435 18.24 -19.34 -20.61
C THR A 435 18.44 -17.82 -20.55
N MET A 436 18.77 -17.27 -19.38
CA MET A 436 18.94 -15.83 -19.21
C MET A 436 20.20 -15.36 -19.95
N GLU A 437 20.03 -14.38 -20.85
CA GLU A 437 21.15 -13.82 -21.63
C GLU A 437 22.23 -13.17 -20.74
N ASN A 438 21.78 -12.45 -19.72
CA ASN A 438 22.62 -11.77 -18.74
C ASN A 438 23.16 -12.78 -17.73
N SER A 439 24.48 -12.83 -17.55
CA SER A 439 25.18 -13.74 -16.65
C SER A 439 26.37 -13.05 -15.97
N PHE A 440 26.91 -13.65 -14.91
CA PHE A 440 28.02 -13.04 -14.16
C PHE A 440 29.33 -13.05 -14.97
N ASP A 441 29.62 -14.13 -15.69
CA ASP A 441 30.77 -14.28 -16.57
C ASP A 441 30.83 -13.24 -17.70
N LYS A 442 29.66 -12.77 -18.19
CA LYS A 442 29.59 -11.73 -19.20
C LYS A 442 29.61 -10.32 -18.60
N GLY A 443 28.91 -10.12 -17.49
CA GLY A 443 28.69 -8.79 -16.92
C GLY A 443 29.81 -8.32 -16.00
N VAL A 444 30.24 -9.18 -15.07
CA VAL A 444 31.22 -8.81 -14.04
C VAL A 444 32.53 -8.31 -14.63
N PRO A 445 33.14 -8.86 -15.69
CA PRO A 445 34.40 -8.33 -16.25
C PRO A 445 34.38 -6.83 -16.59
N TRP A 446 33.19 -6.28 -16.90
CA TRP A 446 33.00 -4.86 -17.24
C TRP A 446 32.34 -4.05 -16.11
N PHE A 447 31.88 -4.73 -15.06
CA PHE A 447 31.15 -4.13 -13.97
C PHE A 447 32.06 -3.22 -13.14
N ARG A 448 31.58 -1.99 -12.94
CA ARG A 448 32.33 -0.90 -12.30
C ARG A 448 31.36 0.07 -11.65
N SER A 449 31.83 0.83 -10.68
CA SER A 449 31.07 1.90 -10.05
C SER A 449 31.02 3.13 -10.96
N ASN A 450 29.81 3.63 -11.21
CA ASN A 450 29.52 4.89 -11.86
C ASN A 450 28.23 5.47 -11.26
N LEU A 451 27.76 6.63 -11.74
CA LEU A 451 26.56 7.28 -11.19
C LEU A 451 25.33 6.36 -11.13
N TRP A 452 25.14 5.50 -12.13
CA TRP A 452 24.02 4.56 -12.20
C TRP A 452 24.28 3.29 -11.37
N SER A 453 25.46 2.68 -11.52
CA SER A 453 25.76 1.38 -10.93
C SER A 453 26.15 1.43 -9.45
N LYS A 454 26.50 2.62 -8.92
CA LYS A 454 26.99 2.79 -7.54
C LYS A 454 26.11 2.11 -6.49
N ARG A 455 24.78 2.23 -6.63
CA ARG A 455 23.84 1.59 -5.69
C ARG A 455 23.89 0.07 -5.74
N TYR A 456 24.06 -0.49 -6.94
CA TYR A 456 24.14 -1.94 -7.13
C TYR A 456 25.50 -2.49 -6.71
N VAL A 457 26.58 -1.76 -6.99
CA VAL A 457 27.92 -2.09 -6.48
C VAL A 457 27.88 -2.17 -4.95
N HIS A 458 27.32 -1.15 -4.29
CA HIS A 458 27.18 -1.14 -2.84
C HIS A 458 26.37 -2.35 -2.33
N HIS A 459 25.20 -2.62 -2.93
CA HIS A 459 24.36 -3.76 -2.57
C HIS A 459 25.09 -5.11 -2.74
N ILE A 460 25.75 -5.33 -3.88
CA ILE A 460 26.43 -6.60 -4.17
C ILE A 460 27.65 -6.76 -3.25
N LEU A 461 28.44 -5.71 -3.00
CA LEU A 461 29.53 -5.77 -2.01
C LEU A 461 29.02 -6.09 -0.60
N ALA A 462 27.87 -5.54 -0.20
CA ALA A 462 27.25 -5.85 1.08
C ALA A 462 26.83 -7.33 1.16
N ARG A 463 26.21 -7.85 0.09
CA ARG A 463 25.87 -9.29 -0.01
C ARG A 463 27.08 -10.19 0.03
N MET A 464 28.15 -9.83 -0.69
CA MET A 464 29.41 -10.59 -0.70
C MET A 464 30.09 -10.60 0.66
N THR A 465 30.22 -9.42 1.29
CA THR A 465 30.85 -9.29 2.61
C THR A 465 30.08 -10.10 3.64
N HIS A 466 28.75 -9.96 3.64
CA HIS A 466 27.87 -10.73 4.51
C HIS A 466 27.97 -12.24 4.29
N TYR A 467 27.96 -12.69 3.04
CA TYR A 467 28.11 -14.11 2.69
C TYR A 467 29.44 -14.67 3.17
N ILE A 468 30.55 -14.00 2.87
CA ILE A 468 31.89 -14.50 3.24
C ILE A 468 32.03 -14.60 4.76
N GLU A 469 31.59 -13.59 5.50
CA GLU A 469 31.67 -13.59 6.96
C GLU A 469 30.79 -14.67 7.58
N THR A 470 29.54 -14.81 7.13
CA THR A 470 28.64 -15.86 7.64
C THR A 470 29.15 -17.26 7.35
N GLN A 471 29.71 -17.51 6.16
CA GLN A 471 30.35 -18.80 5.83
C GLN A 471 31.59 -19.08 6.69
N CYS A 472 32.24 -18.05 7.22
CA CYS A 472 33.38 -18.18 8.14
C CYS A 472 32.98 -18.20 9.63
N GLY A 473 31.68 -18.25 9.94
CA GLY A 473 31.16 -18.23 11.31
C GLY A 473 31.29 -16.87 12.01
N ILE A 474 31.47 -15.79 11.26
CA ILE A 474 31.55 -14.42 11.78
C ILE A 474 30.15 -13.81 11.75
N GLU A 475 29.72 -13.24 12.88
CA GLU A 475 28.46 -12.49 12.95
C GLU A 475 28.50 -11.31 11.99
N SER A 476 27.52 -11.25 11.09
CA SER A 476 27.50 -10.28 10.01
C SER A 476 26.07 -9.85 9.71
N SER A 477 25.89 -8.61 9.26
CA SER A 477 24.57 -8.04 8.99
C SER A 477 24.55 -7.26 7.69
N PHE A 478 23.83 -7.78 6.70
CA PHE A 478 23.53 -7.06 5.47
C PHE A 478 22.86 -5.70 5.73
N VAL A 479 21.95 -5.64 6.72
CA VAL A 479 21.27 -4.39 7.12
C VAL A 479 22.28 -3.36 7.62
N ALA A 480 23.28 -3.77 8.42
CA ALA A 480 24.32 -2.86 8.89
C ALA A 480 25.17 -2.31 7.74
N TYR A 481 25.52 -3.14 6.76
CA TYR A 481 26.28 -2.68 5.59
C TYR A 481 25.51 -1.71 4.70
N THR A 482 24.19 -1.81 4.65
CA THR A 482 23.32 -0.99 3.77
C THR A 482 22.67 0.20 4.46
N SER A 483 22.66 0.22 5.79
CA SER A 483 22.02 1.28 6.56
C SER A 483 22.75 2.62 6.46
N LYS A 484 21.98 3.67 6.17
CA LYS A 484 22.44 5.06 6.25
C LYS A 484 22.23 5.68 7.63
N SER A 485 21.48 5.02 8.50
CA SER A 485 21.04 5.54 9.80
C SER A 485 22.00 5.23 10.95
N ILE A 486 23.00 4.37 10.72
CA ILE A 486 24.03 4.05 11.72
C ILE A 486 25.07 5.19 11.83
N LYS A 487 25.69 5.33 13.01
CA LYS A 487 26.66 6.41 13.32
C LYS A 487 27.81 6.51 12.31
N LYS A 488 28.29 5.38 11.78
CA LYS A 488 29.34 5.29 10.77
C LYS A 488 28.84 4.39 9.63
N PRO A 489 28.10 4.94 8.64
CA PRO A 489 27.58 4.14 7.53
C PRO A 489 28.73 3.57 6.70
N PHE A 490 28.51 2.41 6.09
CA PHE A 490 29.49 1.80 5.19
C PHE A 490 29.43 2.44 3.80
N GLU A 491 30.59 2.84 3.29
CA GLU A 491 30.75 3.51 2.00
C GLU A 491 31.69 2.71 1.10
N ILE A 492 31.54 2.92 -0.21
CA ILE A 492 32.44 2.32 -1.19
C ILE A 492 33.83 2.95 -1.03
N GLU A 493 34.79 2.11 -0.67
CA GLU A 493 36.22 2.43 -0.68
C GLU A 493 36.83 1.96 -2.00
N HIS A 494 37.76 2.76 -2.55
CA HIS A 494 38.59 2.35 -3.68
C HIS A 494 39.98 1.97 -3.16
N ILE A 495 40.43 0.78 -3.52
CA ILE A 495 41.75 0.27 -3.10
C ILE A 495 42.87 1.20 -3.62
N TRP A 496 42.75 1.66 -4.88
CA TRP A 496 43.66 2.66 -5.44
C TRP A 496 43.33 4.08 -5.00
N SER A 497 44.39 4.87 -4.77
CA SER A 497 44.29 6.33 -4.76
C SER A 497 43.72 6.84 -6.09
N ASN A 498 43.21 8.07 -6.12
CA ASN A 498 42.74 8.79 -7.29
C ASN A 498 43.88 9.55 -7.99
N LYS A 499 45.14 9.35 -7.58
CA LYS A 499 46.31 10.00 -8.17
C LYS A 499 46.83 9.21 -9.35
N TYR A 500 46.43 9.63 -10.55
CA TYR A 500 46.92 9.08 -11.81
C TYR A 500 48.46 9.03 -11.90
N SER A 501 49.17 9.99 -11.29
CA SER A 501 50.63 10.03 -11.25
C SER A 501 51.29 8.77 -10.66
N TYR A 502 50.59 8.01 -9.82
CA TYR A 502 51.12 6.76 -9.25
C TYR A 502 50.97 5.55 -10.17
N HIS A 503 50.22 5.66 -11.26
CA HIS A 503 49.85 4.54 -12.13
C HIS A 503 50.23 4.77 -13.61
N GLN A 504 51.12 5.74 -13.89
CA GLN A 504 51.53 6.10 -15.26
C GLN A 504 52.33 4.99 -15.96
N GLU A 505 52.93 4.06 -15.19
CA GLU A 505 53.60 2.89 -15.76
C GLU A 505 52.59 1.85 -16.30
N GLU A 506 51.35 1.83 -15.77
CA GLU A 506 50.31 0.87 -16.13
C GLU A 506 49.23 1.44 -17.07
N PHE A 507 49.11 2.77 -17.11
CA PHE A 507 48.09 3.49 -17.88
C PHE A 507 48.70 4.70 -18.58
N SER A 508 48.51 4.76 -19.91
CA SER A 508 48.96 5.88 -20.74
C SER A 508 48.02 7.10 -20.67
N HIS A 509 46.76 6.89 -20.31
CA HIS A 509 45.74 7.93 -20.22
C HIS A 509 45.00 7.89 -18.88
N LYS A 510 44.67 9.09 -18.36
CA LYS A 510 43.91 9.26 -17.11
C LYS A 510 42.52 8.61 -17.17
N GLU A 511 41.88 8.64 -18.33
CA GLU A 511 40.53 8.07 -18.52
C GLU A 511 40.53 6.54 -18.33
N ASP A 512 41.54 5.84 -18.87
CA ASP A 512 41.70 4.40 -18.68
C ASP A 512 41.92 4.05 -17.22
N PHE A 513 42.73 4.86 -16.52
CA PHE A 513 42.93 4.75 -15.08
C PHE A 513 41.62 4.95 -14.31
N ASP A 514 40.86 6.01 -14.58
CA ASP A 514 39.60 6.29 -13.87
C ASP A 514 38.56 5.16 -14.06
N ILE A 515 38.48 4.61 -15.28
CA ILE A 515 37.61 3.47 -15.61
C ILE A 515 38.07 2.21 -14.85
N HIS A 516 39.37 1.92 -14.89
CA HIS A 516 39.92 0.70 -14.30
C HIS A 516 39.90 0.73 -12.76
N ARG A 517 40.23 1.87 -12.16
CA ARG A 517 40.12 2.13 -10.72
C ARG A 517 38.70 1.89 -10.18
N SER A 518 37.70 2.21 -10.99
CA SER A 518 36.29 2.06 -10.61
C SER A 518 35.75 0.64 -10.79
N ARG A 519 36.54 -0.30 -11.33
CA ARG A 519 36.13 -1.70 -11.53
C ARG A 519 35.82 -2.37 -10.20
N PHE A 520 34.83 -3.27 -10.25
CA PHE A 520 34.25 -3.92 -9.09
C PHE A 520 35.25 -4.56 -8.12
N GLY A 521 36.26 -5.27 -8.62
CA GLY A 521 37.32 -5.93 -7.85
C GLY A 521 38.25 -4.97 -7.10
N GLY A 522 38.30 -3.71 -7.51
CA GLY A 522 39.02 -2.62 -6.85
C GLY A 522 38.23 -1.94 -5.73
N LEU A 523 37.03 -2.43 -5.40
CA LEU A 523 36.11 -1.78 -4.47
C LEU A 523 35.83 -2.63 -3.23
N LEU A 524 35.63 -1.95 -2.10
CA LEU A 524 35.31 -2.51 -0.79
C LEU A 524 34.20 -1.70 -0.12
N LEU A 525 33.63 -2.22 0.97
CA LEU A 525 32.80 -1.44 1.89
C LEU A 525 33.54 -1.19 3.19
N LEU A 526 33.70 0.07 3.59
CA LEU A 526 34.34 0.45 4.86
C LEU A 526 33.48 1.48 5.61
N PRO A 527 33.49 1.50 6.96
CA PRO A 527 32.79 2.52 7.71
C PRO A 527 33.34 3.91 7.39
N ARG A 528 32.45 4.90 7.19
CA ARG A 528 32.79 6.29 6.79
C ARG A 528 33.99 6.88 7.54
N GLY A 529 34.08 6.68 8.86
CA GLY A 529 35.19 7.23 9.65
C GLY A 529 36.56 6.67 9.28
N PHE A 530 36.64 5.37 8.96
CA PHE A 530 37.87 4.76 8.45
C PHE A 530 38.12 5.19 7.00
N ASN A 531 37.09 5.15 6.16
CA ASN A 531 37.15 5.58 4.76
C ASN A 531 37.72 7.01 4.61
N GLN A 532 37.25 7.94 5.44
CA GLN A 532 37.74 9.32 5.48
C GLN A 532 39.18 9.44 5.97
N SER A 533 39.58 8.61 6.94
CA SER A 533 40.94 8.64 7.51
C SER A 533 42.03 8.19 6.52
N PHE A 534 41.67 7.37 5.52
CA PHE A 534 42.59 6.96 4.46
C PHE A 534 42.79 8.04 3.42
N GLY A 535 41.79 8.89 3.19
CA GLY A 535 41.82 9.92 2.16
C GLY A 535 42.26 9.34 0.82
N ASP A 536 43.28 9.96 0.22
CA ASP A 536 43.83 9.57 -1.08
C ASP A 536 45.20 8.89 -1.00
N LYS A 537 45.43 8.13 0.07
CA LYS A 537 46.68 7.39 0.30
C LYS A 537 46.92 6.28 -0.73
N PRO A 538 48.18 5.92 -1.02
CA PRO A 538 48.50 4.75 -1.83
C PRO A 538 48.15 3.44 -1.10
N TYR A 539 48.03 2.34 -1.87
CA TYR A 539 47.66 1.03 -1.35
C TYR A 539 48.55 0.53 -0.20
N SER A 540 49.86 0.72 -0.31
CA SER A 540 50.84 0.30 0.69
C SER A 540 50.58 0.90 2.08
N GLU A 541 50.06 2.13 2.14
CA GLU A 541 49.68 2.77 3.40
C GLU A 541 48.30 2.35 3.91
N LYS A 542 47.44 1.80 3.03
CA LYS A 542 46.09 1.34 3.39
C LYS A 542 46.07 -0.11 3.88
N LEU A 543 47.01 -0.94 3.41
CA LEU A 543 47.01 -2.40 3.58
C LEU A 543 46.90 -2.82 5.06
N ASP A 544 47.75 -2.28 5.94
CA ASP A 544 47.72 -2.60 7.38
C ASP A 544 46.39 -2.23 8.03
N HIS A 545 45.76 -1.14 7.56
CA HIS A 545 44.47 -0.72 8.10
C HIS A 545 43.32 -1.63 7.67
N TYR A 546 43.39 -2.23 6.48
CA TYR A 546 42.39 -3.20 6.02
C TYR A 546 42.36 -4.47 6.88
N TYR A 547 43.46 -4.82 7.54
CA TYR A 547 43.51 -5.98 8.43
C TYR A 547 42.49 -5.89 9.58
N GLY A 548 42.22 -4.68 10.07
CA GLY A 548 41.23 -4.43 11.14
C GLY A 548 39.77 -4.31 10.67
N GLN A 549 39.47 -4.56 9.39
CA GLN A 549 38.14 -4.35 8.80
C GLN A 549 37.41 -5.68 8.56
N ASN A 550 36.28 -5.63 7.83
CA ASN A 550 35.52 -6.82 7.43
C ASN A 550 36.37 -7.83 6.65
N LEU A 551 35.92 -9.09 6.62
CA LEU A 551 36.75 -10.18 6.10
C LEU A 551 37.13 -10.01 4.61
N LEU A 552 36.27 -9.38 3.80
CA LEU A 552 36.58 -9.10 2.39
C LEU A 552 37.73 -8.09 2.23
N ALA A 553 37.77 -7.03 3.05
CA ALA A 553 38.90 -6.09 3.08
C ALA A 553 40.14 -6.72 3.71
N ARG A 554 39.96 -7.44 4.82
CA ARG A 554 41.03 -8.15 5.54
C ARG A 554 41.77 -9.15 4.66
N SER A 555 41.06 -9.81 3.74
CA SER A 555 41.62 -10.78 2.79
C SER A 555 42.75 -10.23 1.90
N LEU A 556 42.92 -8.91 1.79
CA LEU A 556 44.05 -8.30 1.09
C LEU A 556 45.37 -8.49 1.85
N HIS A 557 45.32 -8.60 3.18
CA HIS A 557 46.49 -8.60 4.05
C HIS A 557 47.07 -10.01 4.27
N PRO A 558 48.40 -10.22 4.19
CA PRO A 558 49.03 -11.53 4.42
C PRO A 558 48.66 -12.21 5.75
N LEU A 559 48.53 -11.43 6.82
CA LEU A 559 48.13 -11.95 8.13
C LEU A 559 46.69 -12.50 8.18
N CYS A 560 45.82 -12.21 7.20
CA CYS A 560 44.49 -12.79 7.14
C CYS A 560 44.51 -14.31 6.93
N TYR A 561 45.59 -14.82 6.32
CA TYR A 561 45.79 -16.23 5.99
C TYR A 561 46.64 -16.95 7.06
N LYS A 562 47.06 -16.26 8.12
CA LYS A 562 47.78 -16.84 9.25
C LYS A 562 46.82 -17.00 10.43
N ASN A 563 46.78 -18.18 11.03
CA ASN A 563 45.99 -18.47 12.23
C ASN A 563 44.48 -18.13 12.09
N ASN A 564 43.92 -18.27 10.89
CA ASN A 564 42.51 -18.01 10.60
C ASN A 564 41.85 -19.27 9.99
N PRO A 565 41.69 -20.35 10.77
CA PRO A 565 41.29 -21.65 10.25
C PRO A 565 39.90 -21.65 9.61
N SER A 566 38.95 -20.84 10.09
CA SER A 566 37.61 -20.75 9.48
C SER A 566 37.66 -20.17 8.07
N PHE A 567 38.43 -19.11 7.84
CA PHE A 567 38.60 -18.52 6.52
C PHE A 567 39.37 -19.45 5.56
N LEU A 568 40.42 -20.12 6.04
CA LEU A 568 41.16 -21.10 5.23
C LEU A 568 40.29 -22.29 4.82
N HIS A 569 39.47 -22.79 5.74
CA HIS A 569 38.51 -23.84 5.45
C HIS A 569 37.45 -23.39 4.44
N PHE A 570 36.93 -22.16 4.57
CA PHE A 570 36.02 -21.58 3.60
C PHE A 570 36.65 -21.49 2.20
N ILE A 571 37.92 -21.05 2.09
CA ILE A 571 38.64 -21.00 0.81
C ILE A 571 38.74 -22.40 0.20
N GLU A 572 39.12 -23.40 0.98
CA GLU A 572 39.25 -24.78 0.52
C GLU A 572 37.91 -25.35 0.03
N GLN A 573 36.83 -25.18 0.80
CA GLN A 573 35.50 -25.68 0.44
C GLN A 573 34.88 -24.97 -0.74
N SER A 574 35.04 -23.65 -0.81
CA SER A 574 34.46 -22.83 -1.86
C SER A 574 35.26 -22.89 -3.17
N GLY A 575 36.55 -23.23 -3.12
CA GLY A 575 37.45 -23.16 -4.26
C GLY A 575 37.69 -21.73 -4.78
N LEU A 576 37.34 -20.70 -3.99
CA LEU A 576 37.53 -19.30 -4.38
C LEU A 576 39.02 -18.91 -4.29
N PRO A 577 39.60 -18.29 -5.34
CA PRO A 577 41.04 -18.02 -5.41
C PRO A 577 41.45 -16.77 -4.59
N PHE A 578 41.16 -16.78 -3.29
CA PHE A 578 41.63 -15.75 -2.37
C PHE A 578 43.16 -15.81 -2.22
N ARG A 579 43.81 -14.66 -2.31
CA ARG A 579 45.23 -14.52 -2.00
C ARG A 579 45.53 -13.15 -1.38
N PRO A 580 46.60 -13.01 -0.59
CA PRO A 580 47.05 -11.71 -0.15
C PRO A 580 47.74 -10.94 -1.28
N TYR A 581 47.82 -9.62 -1.12
CA TYR A 581 48.42 -8.71 -2.07
C TYR A 581 49.37 -7.77 -1.31
N GLU A 582 50.69 -7.90 -1.53
CA GLU A 582 51.68 -6.99 -0.92
C GLU A 582 51.77 -5.66 -1.68
N THR A 583 51.58 -5.74 -3.00
CA THR A 583 51.34 -4.62 -3.90
C THR A 583 50.00 -4.83 -4.60
N PHE A 584 49.45 -3.78 -5.20
CA PHE A 584 48.15 -3.86 -5.87
C PHE A 584 48.25 -3.22 -7.26
N THR A 585 48.70 -4.02 -8.22
CA THR A 585 48.89 -3.68 -9.63
C THR A 585 47.60 -3.81 -10.42
N LYS A 586 47.60 -3.38 -11.69
CA LYS A 586 46.49 -3.60 -12.62
C LYS A 586 46.10 -5.09 -12.73
N LYS A 587 47.11 -5.97 -12.77
CA LYS A 587 46.90 -7.42 -12.81
C LYS A 587 46.18 -7.92 -11.54
N ASP A 588 46.56 -7.42 -10.38
CA ASP A 588 45.95 -7.80 -9.10
C ASP A 588 44.47 -7.37 -9.02
N LEU A 589 44.14 -6.21 -9.58
CA LEU A 589 42.76 -5.75 -9.69
C LEU A 589 41.94 -6.66 -10.62
N ASP A 590 42.49 -7.03 -11.78
CA ASP A 590 41.83 -7.93 -12.74
C ASP A 590 41.59 -9.33 -12.14
N GLU A 591 42.54 -9.84 -11.35
CA GLU A 591 42.36 -11.09 -10.61
C GLU A 591 41.25 -10.98 -9.54
N ARG A 592 41.18 -9.86 -8.80
CA ARG A 592 40.08 -9.63 -7.86
C ARG A 592 38.74 -9.46 -8.58
N GLN A 593 38.73 -8.88 -9.76
CA GLN A 593 37.52 -8.81 -10.60
C GLN A 593 36.99 -10.22 -10.89
N HIS A 594 37.87 -11.15 -11.22
CA HIS A 594 37.52 -12.55 -11.44
C HIS A 594 37.10 -13.27 -10.15
N LEU A 595 37.81 -13.06 -9.02
CA LEU A 595 37.39 -13.57 -7.72
C LEU A 595 35.96 -13.11 -7.37
N TYR A 596 35.64 -11.83 -7.60
CA TYR A 596 34.32 -11.26 -7.33
C TYR A 596 33.24 -11.85 -8.24
N GLN A 597 33.57 -12.21 -9.48
CA GLN A 597 32.67 -12.97 -10.36
C GLN A 597 32.34 -14.33 -9.74
N LEU A 598 33.35 -15.09 -9.31
CA LEU A 598 33.15 -16.42 -8.72
C LEU A 598 32.34 -16.36 -7.42
N ILE A 599 32.59 -15.34 -6.57
CA ILE A 599 31.77 -15.11 -5.37
C ILE A 599 30.31 -14.87 -5.76
N CYS A 600 30.04 -14.05 -6.79
CA CYS A 600 28.68 -13.83 -7.28
C CYS A 600 28.05 -15.16 -7.75
N GLU A 601 28.78 -15.98 -8.49
CA GLU A 601 28.29 -17.27 -8.99
C GLU A 601 27.91 -18.25 -7.87
N GLN A 602 28.55 -18.15 -6.70
CA GLN A 602 28.16 -18.93 -5.51
C GLN A 602 26.93 -18.37 -4.81
N ILE A 603 26.88 -17.06 -4.54
CA ILE A 603 25.76 -16.42 -3.82
C ILE A 603 24.44 -16.59 -4.60
N TRP A 604 24.51 -16.44 -5.92
CA TRP A 604 23.36 -16.48 -6.82
C TRP A 604 23.32 -17.78 -7.65
N ASN A 605 23.73 -18.90 -7.04
CA ASN A 605 23.70 -20.21 -7.67
C ASN A 605 22.26 -20.79 -7.70
N PRO A 606 21.73 -21.20 -8.87
CA PRO A 606 20.38 -21.76 -8.98
C PRO A 606 20.20 -23.15 -8.35
N SER A 607 21.28 -23.86 -7.97
CA SER A 607 21.20 -25.12 -7.22
C SER A 607 20.50 -24.96 -5.86
N ARG A 608 20.48 -23.74 -5.30
CA ARG A 608 19.71 -23.44 -4.07
C ARG A 608 18.22 -23.74 -4.20
N PHE A 609 17.67 -23.73 -5.41
CA PHE A 609 16.27 -24.08 -5.64
C PHE A 609 15.96 -25.55 -5.33
N ASP A 610 16.96 -26.43 -5.37
CA ASP A 610 16.78 -27.85 -5.06
C ASP A 610 16.59 -28.07 -3.54
N GLN A 611 17.04 -27.13 -2.70
CA GLN A 611 16.81 -27.16 -1.24
C GLN A 611 15.33 -27.00 -0.91
N GLU A 612 14.58 -26.27 -1.75
CA GLU A 612 13.13 -26.10 -1.57
C GLU A 612 12.34 -27.35 -2.01
N LEU A 613 12.99 -28.44 -2.45
CA LEU A 613 12.34 -29.73 -2.73
C LEU A 613 12.52 -30.76 -1.60
N GLN A 614 13.44 -30.50 -0.68
CA GLN A 614 13.64 -31.29 0.54
C GLN A 614 12.56 -30.92 1.56
#